data_AF-A0A843DAF1-F1
#
_entry.id   AF-A0A843DAF1-F1
#
_cell.length_a   1.000
_cell.length_b   1.000
_cell.length_c   1.000
_cell.angle_alpha   90.00
_cell.angle_beta   90.00
_cell.angle_gamma   90.00
#
_symmetry.space_group_name_H-M   'P 1'
#
loop_
_entity.id
_entity.type
_entity.pdbx_description
1 polymer ?
#
loop_
_entity_poly.entity_id
_entity_poly.type
_entity_poly.pdbx_seq_one_letter_code
_entity_poly.pdbx_strand_id
1 'polypeptide(L)'
;MKKRFTLVDYAIIILVICAVVFAFIHITSDNESASEKTSYDSSTLNKIVEKYLTYYRQGFIVDTTIHGFNSSDGKPVTLTGNIQWMDDDRGSNVKALVNCNGTNYIAGLYNHVPNADIYINSMTLEMNGDKYSNLTEMKINPKNITSIRDLVSGIPENLSYEITTTVTADSIETTTFQQITNTLFQNSERISVKATGYDNQLNLVRATNSEISQIDPLIGDINGITSEITLRIYNCSDSDINAIKNTYDVSNIQKF
;
A
#
# COMPACT_ATOMS: atom_id res chain seq x y z
N MET A 1 -45.38 40.85 -11.29
CA MET A 1 -45.61 40.96 -9.83
C MET A 1 -44.31 40.59 -9.12
N LYS A 2 -43.54 41.56 -8.60
CA LYS A 2 -42.25 41.30 -7.93
C LYS A 2 -42.55 40.73 -6.53
N LYS A 3 -42.29 39.43 -6.31
CA LYS A 3 -42.35 38.84 -4.96
C LYS A 3 -41.31 39.55 -4.10
N ARG A 4 -41.77 40.30 -3.08
CA ARG A 4 -40.89 40.92 -2.08
C ARG A 4 -40.61 39.86 -1.03
N PHE A 5 -39.33 39.49 -0.87
CA PHE A 5 -38.88 38.62 0.21
C PHE A 5 -39.27 39.25 1.55
N THR A 6 -39.91 38.47 2.41
CA THR A 6 -40.26 38.87 3.77
C THR A 6 -39.08 38.65 4.71
N LEU A 7 -39.09 39.31 5.86
CA LEU A 7 -38.07 39.16 6.91
C LEU A 7 -37.88 37.70 7.35
N VAL A 8 -38.97 36.92 7.30
CA VAL A 8 -38.97 35.48 7.58
C VAL A 8 -38.22 34.71 6.49
N ASP A 9 -38.38 35.07 5.21
CA ASP A 9 -37.67 34.42 4.11
C ASP A 9 -36.15 34.66 4.21
N TYR A 10 -35.72 35.85 4.64
CA TYR A 10 -34.30 36.13 4.90
C TYR A 10 -33.74 35.30 6.06
N ALA A 11 -34.53 35.13 7.14
CA ALA A 11 -34.13 34.29 8.27
C ALA A 11 -33.94 32.82 7.86
N ILE A 12 -34.85 32.28 7.03
CA ILE A 12 -34.76 30.91 6.50
C ILE A 12 -33.52 30.74 5.63
N ILE A 13 -33.23 31.70 4.73
CA ILE A 13 -32.05 31.64 3.86
C ILE A 13 -30.76 31.62 4.70
N ILE A 14 -30.66 32.48 5.72
CA ILE A 14 -29.48 32.51 6.61
C ILE A 14 -29.34 31.18 7.35
N LEU A 15 -30.42 30.60 7.85
CA LEU A 15 -30.39 29.32 8.56
C LEU A 15 -29.91 28.17 7.66
N VAL A 16 -30.37 28.15 6.41
CA VAL A 16 -29.92 27.16 5.40
C VAL A 16 -28.45 27.36 5.07
N ILE A 17 -27.99 28.60 4.86
CA ILE A 17 -26.57 28.88 4.61
C ILE A 17 -25.72 28.47 5.81
N CYS A 18 -26.14 28.77 7.04
CA CYS A 18 -25.43 28.33 8.25
C CYS A 18 -25.40 26.81 8.38
N ALA A 19 -26.49 26.10 8.07
CA ALA A 19 -26.51 24.64 8.08
C ALA A 19 -25.58 24.04 7.02
N VAL A 20 -25.54 24.62 5.82
CA VAL A 20 -24.62 24.21 4.74
C VAL A 20 -23.18 24.49 5.15
N VAL A 21 -22.87 25.67 5.67
CA VAL A 21 -21.52 26.02 6.15
C VAL A 21 -21.12 25.13 7.32
N PHE A 22 -22.02 24.83 8.26
CA PHE A 22 -21.75 23.93 9.38
C PHE A 22 -21.49 22.50 8.90
N ALA A 23 -22.28 22.01 7.93
CA ALA A 23 -22.05 20.71 7.32
C ALA A 23 -20.71 20.67 6.56
N PHE A 24 -20.37 21.73 5.80
CA PHE A 24 -19.07 21.82 5.14
C PHE A 24 -17.93 21.87 6.14
N ILE A 25 -18.04 22.65 7.22
CA ILE A 25 -17.04 22.69 8.29
C ILE A 25 -16.90 21.31 8.93
N HIS A 26 -17.98 20.61 9.29
CA HIS A 26 -17.88 19.27 9.87
C HIS A 26 -17.29 18.23 8.90
N ILE A 27 -17.65 18.30 7.62
CA ILE A 27 -17.14 17.41 6.58
C ILE A 27 -15.66 17.70 6.28
N THR A 28 -15.21 18.96 6.38
CA THR A 28 -13.79 19.32 6.21
C THR A 28 -13.00 19.30 7.52
N SER A 29 -13.66 19.20 8.67
CA SER A 29 -13.07 19.17 10.02
C SER A 29 -13.12 17.78 10.67
N ASP A 30 -13.46 16.72 9.94
CA ASP A 30 -13.11 15.37 10.38
C ASP A 30 -11.58 15.32 10.43
N ASN A 31 -11.07 15.62 11.62
CA ASN A 31 -9.67 15.79 11.92
C ASN A 31 -8.87 14.65 11.28
N GLU A 32 -7.93 15.00 10.39
CA GLU A 32 -6.90 14.07 9.91
C GLU A 32 -6.00 13.50 11.04
N SER A 33 -6.28 13.88 12.29
CA SER A 33 -5.65 13.43 13.53
C SER A 33 -6.60 12.66 14.45
N ALA A 34 -7.80 12.28 13.99
CA ALA A 34 -8.68 11.41 14.77
C ALA A 34 -8.11 9.99 14.82
N SER A 35 -7.82 9.50 16.03
CA SER A 35 -7.50 8.09 16.21
C SER A 35 -8.71 7.24 15.85
N GLU A 36 -8.52 6.28 14.95
CA GLU A 36 -9.55 5.32 14.54
C GLU A 36 -9.04 3.92 14.84
N LYS A 37 -9.88 3.12 15.50
CA LYS A 37 -9.63 1.71 15.77
C LYS A 37 -10.76 0.86 15.22
N THR A 38 -10.40 -0.07 14.35
CA THR A 38 -11.33 -1.04 13.76
C THR A 38 -10.88 -2.45 14.12
N SER A 39 -11.85 -3.34 14.37
CA SER A 39 -11.59 -4.72 14.77
C SER A 39 -12.28 -5.68 13.81
N TYR A 40 -11.59 -6.76 13.48
CA TYR A 40 -12.04 -7.76 12.53
C TYR A 40 -11.87 -9.15 13.15
N ASP A 41 -12.86 -9.99 12.94
CA ASP A 41 -12.86 -11.40 13.33
C ASP A 41 -12.88 -12.30 12.08
N SER A 42 -12.92 -13.61 12.28
CA SER A 42 -12.94 -14.60 11.20
C SER A 42 -14.05 -14.39 10.17
N SER A 43 -15.15 -13.71 10.51
CA SER A 43 -16.29 -13.46 9.61
C SER A 43 -16.13 -12.19 8.76
N THR A 44 -15.25 -11.28 9.18
CA THR A 44 -15.09 -9.94 8.58
C THR A 44 -13.66 -9.64 8.15
N LEU A 45 -12.72 -10.55 8.41
CA LEU A 45 -11.30 -10.36 8.15
C LEU A 45 -11.01 -10.04 6.68
N ASN A 46 -11.81 -10.53 5.73
CA ASN A 46 -11.66 -10.22 4.31
C ASN A 46 -11.73 -8.70 3.99
N LYS A 47 -12.38 -7.89 4.84
CA LYS A 47 -12.51 -6.43 4.64
C LYS A 47 -11.32 -5.63 5.19
N ILE A 48 -10.42 -6.27 5.94
CA ILE A 48 -9.34 -5.57 6.63
C ILE A 48 -8.35 -4.93 5.66
N VAL A 49 -8.08 -5.59 4.53
CA VAL A 49 -7.13 -5.13 3.52
C VAL A 49 -7.58 -3.80 2.93
N GLU A 50 -8.87 -3.65 2.62
CA GLU A 50 -9.43 -2.40 2.06
C GLU A 50 -9.28 -1.23 3.04
N LYS A 51 -9.55 -1.48 4.33
CA LYS A 51 -9.41 -0.45 5.36
C LYS A 51 -7.94 -0.08 5.57
N TYR A 52 -7.04 -1.06 5.66
CA TYR A 52 -5.60 -0.83 5.73
C TYR A 52 -5.09 -0.01 4.53
N LEU A 53 -5.50 -0.36 3.31
CA LEU A 53 -5.11 0.36 2.10
C LEU A 53 -5.61 1.81 2.09
N THR A 54 -6.75 2.09 2.72
CA THR A 54 -7.24 3.46 2.90
C THR A 54 -6.31 4.27 3.79
N TYR A 55 -5.93 3.73 4.95
CA TYR A 55 -4.98 4.38 5.86
C TYR A 55 -3.58 4.54 5.24
N TYR A 56 -3.10 3.48 4.59
CA TYR A 56 -1.84 3.49 3.86
C TYR A 56 -1.85 4.62 2.82
N ARG A 57 -2.88 4.74 1.97
CA ARG A 57 -2.93 5.79 0.94
C ARG A 57 -2.89 7.20 1.52
N GLN A 58 -3.42 7.39 2.73
CA GLN A 58 -3.39 8.68 3.44
C GLN A 58 -2.08 8.97 4.19
N GLY A 59 -1.14 8.02 4.19
CA GLY A 59 0.19 8.19 4.79
C GLY A 59 0.30 7.77 6.24
N PHE A 60 -0.76 7.18 6.82
CA PHE A 60 -0.74 6.76 8.21
C PHE A 60 0.16 5.54 8.46
N ILE A 61 0.79 5.56 9.63
CA ILE A 61 1.42 4.41 10.26
C ILE A 61 0.30 3.61 10.94
N VAL A 62 0.12 2.35 10.55
CA VAL A 62 -1.03 1.53 10.99
C VAL A 62 -0.60 0.48 11.99
N ASP A 63 -0.97 0.68 13.24
CA ASP A 63 -0.74 -0.28 14.30
C ASP A 63 -1.78 -1.39 14.25
N THR A 64 -1.39 -2.54 14.77
CA THR A 64 -2.24 -3.72 14.81
C THR A 64 -2.03 -4.52 16.08
N THR A 65 -3.12 -5.13 16.54
CA THR A 65 -3.09 -6.22 17.51
C THR A 65 -3.74 -7.44 16.87
N ILE A 66 -3.00 -8.54 16.84
CA ILE A 66 -3.43 -9.83 16.31
C ILE A 66 -3.57 -10.80 17.46
N HIS A 67 -4.76 -11.38 17.60
CA HIS A 67 -4.98 -12.54 18.45
C HIS A 67 -5.05 -13.78 17.57
N GLY A 68 -4.27 -14.79 17.91
CA GLY A 68 -4.10 -15.95 17.06
C GLY A 68 -3.37 -17.10 17.73
N PHE A 69 -2.78 -17.96 16.92
CA PHE A 69 -1.99 -19.09 17.36
C PHE A 69 -0.60 -19.05 16.73
N ASN A 70 0.44 -19.32 17.53
CA ASN A 70 1.80 -19.48 17.02
C ASN A 70 1.86 -20.77 16.18
N SER A 71 2.40 -20.69 14.97
CA SER A 71 2.43 -21.83 14.06
C SER A 71 3.38 -22.95 14.49
N SER A 72 4.40 -22.64 15.28
CA SER A 72 5.42 -23.60 15.74
C SER A 72 4.95 -24.49 16.90
N ASP A 73 4.12 -23.97 17.81
CA ASP A 73 3.68 -24.70 19.01
C ASP A 73 2.16 -24.75 19.21
N GLY A 74 1.39 -24.09 18.34
CA GLY A 74 -0.08 -24.07 18.37
C GLY A 74 -0.68 -23.31 19.54
N LYS A 75 0.11 -22.59 20.35
CA LYS A 75 -0.42 -21.89 21.53
C LYS A 75 -1.03 -20.54 21.17
N PRO A 76 -2.06 -20.11 21.93
CA PRO A 76 -2.60 -18.77 21.79
C PRO A 76 -1.53 -17.70 22.00
N VAL A 77 -1.52 -16.67 21.16
CA VAL A 77 -0.58 -15.57 21.19
C VAL A 77 -1.27 -14.25 20.82
N THR A 78 -0.78 -13.17 21.42
CA THR A 78 -1.16 -11.80 21.04
C THR A 78 0.08 -11.09 20.51
N LEU A 79 0.03 -10.67 19.25
CA LEU A 79 1.08 -9.90 18.59
C LEU A 79 0.62 -8.44 18.45
N THR A 80 1.39 -7.49 18.97
CA THR A 80 1.13 -6.05 18.81
C THR A 80 2.31 -5.40 18.11
N GLY A 81 2.06 -4.66 17.04
CA GLY A 81 3.11 -4.05 16.24
C GLY A 81 2.56 -3.20 15.10
N ASN A 82 3.41 -2.85 14.15
CA ASN A 82 3.05 -2.01 13.02
C ASN A 82 2.98 -2.81 11.71
N ILE A 83 1.96 -2.56 10.90
CA ILE A 83 1.78 -3.24 9.62
C ILE A 83 2.72 -2.63 8.57
N GLN A 84 3.71 -3.42 8.15
CA GLN A 84 4.64 -3.05 7.08
C GLN A 84 4.05 -3.31 5.70
N TRP A 85 3.21 -4.34 5.58
CA TRP A 85 2.56 -4.72 4.33
C TRP A 85 1.36 -5.63 4.58
N MET A 86 0.37 -5.58 3.69
CA MET A 86 -0.70 -6.59 3.62
C MET A 86 -0.93 -6.96 2.16
N ASP A 87 -1.09 -8.25 1.87
CA ASP A 87 -1.36 -8.70 0.50
C ASP A 87 -2.69 -8.12 0.00
N ASP A 88 -2.64 -7.51 -1.18
CA ASP A 88 -3.82 -7.03 -1.89
C ASP A 88 -4.30 -8.12 -2.84
N ASP A 89 -4.90 -9.16 -2.26
CA ASP A 89 -5.60 -10.22 -2.99
C ASP A 89 -7.12 -9.96 -3.03
N ARG A 90 -7.51 -8.67 -3.13
CA ARG A 90 -8.92 -8.23 -3.11
C ARG A 90 -9.71 -8.74 -1.89
N GLY A 91 -9.03 -8.92 -0.76
CA GLY A 91 -9.62 -9.42 0.48
C GLY A 91 -9.87 -10.93 0.53
N SER A 92 -9.55 -11.69 -0.53
CA SER A 92 -9.75 -13.15 -0.58
C SER A 92 -8.91 -13.86 0.49
N ASN A 93 -7.69 -13.36 0.70
CA ASN A 93 -6.70 -13.94 1.59
C ASN A 93 -6.04 -12.82 2.41
N VAL A 94 -6.05 -12.96 3.74
CA VAL A 94 -5.35 -12.03 4.62
C VAL A 94 -3.97 -12.58 4.91
N LYS A 95 -2.96 -11.85 4.45
CA LYS A 95 -1.55 -12.05 4.77
C LYS A 95 -0.96 -10.68 5.09
N ALA A 96 -0.36 -10.53 6.26
CA ALA A 96 0.23 -9.29 6.74
C ALA A 96 1.67 -9.53 7.19
N LEU A 97 2.56 -8.59 6.87
CA LEU A 97 3.88 -8.48 7.47
C LEU A 97 3.80 -7.45 8.60
N VAL A 98 4.05 -7.87 9.83
CA VAL A 98 3.95 -7.03 11.03
C VAL A 98 5.32 -6.91 11.69
N ASN A 99 5.77 -5.68 11.91
CA ASN A 99 6.96 -5.42 12.72
C ASN A 99 6.55 -5.26 14.18
N CYS A 100 7.01 -6.18 15.04
CA CYS A 100 6.85 -6.11 16.48
C CYS A 100 8.24 -5.95 17.10
N ASN A 101 8.51 -4.76 17.68
CA ASN A 101 9.78 -4.43 18.35
C ASN A 101 11.03 -4.74 17.50
N GLY A 102 10.99 -4.40 16.20
CA GLY A 102 12.12 -4.60 15.29
C GLY A 102 12.19 -6.00 14.66
N THR A 103 11.34 -6.95 15.06
CA THR A 103 11.23 -8.27 14.44
C THR A 103 10.01 -8.33 13.54
N ASN A 104 10.17 -8.87 12.33
CA ASN A 104 9.07 -9.08 11.40
C ASN A 104 8.41 -10.43 11.63
N TYR A 105 7.08 -10.47 11.52
CA TYR A 105 6.26 -11.66 11.60
C TYR A 105 5.27 -11.68 10.45
N ILE A 106 5.10 -12.85 9.83
CA ILE A 106 4.01 -13.12 8.91
C ILE A 106 2.79 -13.60 9.68
N ALA A 107 1.74 -12.80 9.62
CA ALA A 107 0.42 -13.20 10.09
C ALA A 107 -0.48 -13.53 8.90
N GLY A 108 -1.23 -14.63 8.99
CA GLY A 108 -2.14 -15.01 7.92
C GLY A 108 -3.25 -15.96 8.36
N LEU A 109 -4.19 -16.20 7.46
CA LEU A 109 -5.23 -17.22 7.66
C LEU A 109 -4.67 -18.62 7.44
N TYR A 110 -4.94 -19.56 8.35
CA TYR A 110 -4.42 -20.94 8.31
C TYR A 110 -4.66 -21.65 6.96
N ASN A 111 -5.86 -21.51 6.39
CA ASN A 111 -6.22 -22.17 5.13
C ASN A 111 -5.53 -21.59 3.88
N HIS A 112 -4.87 -20.44 4.01
CA HIS A 112 -4.39 -19.66 2.86
C HIS A 112 -2.90 -19.31 2.94
N VAL A 113 -2.33 -19.26 4.14
CA VAL A 113 -0.91 -18.95 4.37
C VAL A 113 -0.32 -20.05 5.26
N PRO A 114 -0.07 -21.25 4.70
CA PRO A 114 0.30 -22.44 5.49
C PRO A 114 1.61 -22.28 6.27
N ASN A 115 2.43 -21.29 5.94
CA ASN A 115 3.74 -21.03 6.53
C ASN A 115 3.78 -19.71 7.34
N ALA A 116 2.63 -19.15 7.74
CA ALA A 116 2.63 -17.98 8.60
C ALA A 116 3.30 -18.28 9.95
N ASP A 117 3.91 -17.29 10.58
CA ASP A 117 4.39 -17.38 11.97
C ASP A 117 3.22 -17.38 12.95
N ILE A 118 2.17 -16.62 12.60
CA ILE A 118 0.97 -16.44 13.42
C ILE A 118 -0.27 -16.68 12.56
N TYR A 119 -1.11 -17.62 12.98
CA TYR A 119 -2.43 -17.82 12.38
C TYR A 119 -3.47 -16.91 13.03
N ILE A 120 -4.09 -16.05 12.23
CA ILE A 120 -4.99 -14.99 12.69
C ILE A 120 -6.35 -15.59 13.09
N ASN A 121 -6.82 -15.26 14.29
CA ASN A 121 -8.21 -15.44 14.70
C ASN A 121 -8.97 -14.09 14.64
N SER A 122 -8.36 -13.03 15.18
CA SER A 122 -8.84 -11.67 15.06
C SER A 122 -7.69 -10.69 14.94
N MET A 123 -7.98 -9.53 14.33
CA MET A 123 -6.99 -8.49 14.07
C MET A 123 -7.64 -7.12 14.20
N THR A 124 -6.92 -6.17 14.79
CA THR A 124 -7.33 -4.76 14.82
C THR A 124 -6.45 -3.93 13.91
N LEU A 125 -7.01 -2.88 13.31
CA LEU A 125 -6.25 -1.79 12.72
C LEU A 125 -6.46 -0.54 13.57
N GLU A 126 -5.38 0.12 13.92
CA GLU A 126 -5.40 1.34 14.72
C GLU A 126 -4.52 2.39 14.05
N MET A 127 -5.09 3.56 13.80
CA MET A 127 -4.34 4.76 13.49
C MET A 127 -4.42 5.68 14.71
N ASN A 128 -3.29 6.22 15.13
CA ASN A 128 -3.18 7.13 16.27
C ASN A 128 -2.90 8.59 15.82
N GLY A 129 -2.97 8.85 14.51
CA GLY A 129 -2.62 10.13 13.88
C GLY A 129 -1.17 10.20 13.37
N ASP A 130 -0.32 9.22 13.68
CA ASP A 130 1.06 9.18 13.19
C ASP A 130 1.09 8.92 11.68
N LYS A 131 1.80 9.79 10.95
CA LYS A 131 2.04 9.68 9.51
C LYS A 131 3.53 9.59 9.23
N TYR A 132 3.89 8.97 8.11
CA TYR A 132 5.26 9.00 7.61
C TYR A 132 5.66 10.44 7.26
N SER A 133 6.76 10.91 7.83
CA SER A 133 7.29 12.26 7.56
C SER A 133 7.80 12.38 6.12
N ASN A 134 7.53 13.53 5.48
CA ASN A 134 7.95 13.86 4.11
C ASN A 134 7.63 12.74 3.10
N LEU A 135 6.48 12.11 3.26
CA LEU A 135 6.00 11.09 2.35
C LEU A 135 5.64 11.74 1.01
N THR A 136 6.22 11.23 -0.07
CA THR A 136 5.99 11.74 -1.43
C THR A 136 5.58 10.60 -2.35
N GLU A 137 4.51 10.79 -3.10
CA GLU A 137 4.12 9.91 -4.20
C GLU A 137 4.34 10.62 -5.54
N MET A 138 4.91 9.89 -6.50
CA MET A 138 5.11 10.35 -7.87
C MET A 138 4.41 9.42 -8.84
N LYS A 139 3.77 10.03 -9.84
CA LYS A 139 3.33 9.33 -11.05
C LYS A 139 4.36 9.56 -12.13
N ILE A 140 4.86 8.47 -12.71
CA ILE A 140 5.83 8.48 -13.80
C ILE A 140 5.17 7.85 -15.01
N ASN A 141 5.32 8.51 -16.16
CA ASN A 141 4.72 8.03 -17.40
C ASN A 141 5.26 6.65 -17.81
N PRO A 142 4.45 5.85 -18.53
CA PRO A 142 4.89 4.60 -19.16
C PRO A 142 6.25 4.73 -19.86
N LYS A 143 7.13 3.73 -19.68
CA LYS A 143 8.42 3.66 -20.38
C LYS A 143 8.69 2.26 -20.90
N ASN A 144 9.52 2.18 -21.93
CA ASN A 144 10.15 0.92 -22.33
C ASN A 144 11.24 0.58 -21.32
N ILE A 145 11.40 -0.72 -21.06
CA ILE A 145 12.46 -1.27 -20.19
C ILE A 145 13.11 -2.47 -20.84
N THR A 146 14.41 -2.60 -20.60
CA THR A 146 15.26 -3.71 -21.04
C THR A 146 15.53 -4.71 -19.91
N SER A 147 15.33 -4.31 -18.67
CA SER A 147 15.36 -5.14 -17.47
C SER A 147 14.41 -4.55 -16.42
N ILE A 148 13.95 -5.36 -15.46
CA ILE A 148 13.11 -4.86 -14.37
C ILE A 148 13.86 -3.85 -13.49
N ARG A 149 15.20 -3.89 -13.48
CA ARG A 149 16.08 -2.93 -12.81
C ARG A 149 15.92 -1.51 -13.37
N ASP A 150 15.46 -1.34 -14.60
CA ASP A 150 15.20 -0.02 -15.20
C ASP A 150 14.08 0.76 -14.49
N LEU A 151 13.28 0.09 -13.65
CA LEU A 151 12.29 0.73 -12.78
C LEU A 151 12.96 1.54 -11.66
N VAL A 152 14.17 1.16 -11.26
CA VAL A 152 14.83 1.64 -10.03
C VAL A 152 16.20 2.26 -10.25
N SER A 153 16.78 2.13 -11.45
CA SER A 153 18.14 2.57 -11.77
C SER A 153 18.41 4.08 -11.60
N GLY A 154 17.37 4.92 -11.58
CA GLY A 154 17.49 6.37 -11.40
C GLY A 154 17.13 6.87 -10.01
N ILE A 155 16.81 5.98 -9.07
CA ILE A 155 16.37 6.35 -7.71
C ILE A 155 17.58 6.28 -6.77
N PRO A 156 17.86 7.32 -5.96
CA PRO A 156 18.96 7.29 -5.00
C PRO A 156 18.90 6.06 -4.06
N GLU A 157 20.03 5.36 -3.91
CA GLU A 157 20.10 4.06 -3.22
C GLU A 157 19.75 4.12 -1.72
N ASN A 158 19.90 5.29 -1.10
CA ASN A 158 19.64 5.50 0.32
C ASN A 158 18.16 5.75 0.64
N LEU A 159 17.28 5.81 -0.37
CA LEU A 159 15.86 6.06 -0.16
C LEU A 159 15.09 4.77 0.13
N SER A 160 14.15 4.85 1.06
CA SER A 160 13.12 3.84 1.24
C SER A 160 11.93 4.18 0.34
N TYR A 161 11.55 3.25 -0.52
CA TYR A 161 10.45 3.46 -1.46
C TYR A 161 9.78 2.16 -1.88
N GLU A 162 8.57 2.31 -2.41
CA GLU A 162 7.74 1.25 -2.98
C GLU A 162 7.31 1.63 -4.41
N ILE A 163 7.32 0.65 -5.30
CA ILE A 163 6.91 0.79 -6.70
C ILE A 163 5.66 -0.03 -6.94
N THR A 164 4.66 0.59 -7.59
CA THR A 164 3.47 -0.09 -8.11
C THR A 164 3.32 0.20 -9.60
N THR A 165 3.33 -0.85 -10.41
CA THR A 165 3.12 -0.77 -11.87
C THR A 165 2.85 -2.17 -12.44
N THR A 166 2.44 -2.24 -13.69
CA THR A 166 2.37 -3.48 -14.47
C THR A 166 3.38 -3.38 -15.61
N VAL A 167 4.19 -4.41 -15.78
CA VAL A 167 5.11 -4.58 -16.92
C VAL A 167 4.55 -5.65 -17.83
N THR A 168 4.37 -5.33 -19.10
CA THR A 168 4.09 -6.35 -20.15
C THR A 168 5.36 -6.55 -20.95
N ALA A 169 5.77 -7.80 -21.15
CA ALA A 169 6.95 -8.15 -21.95
C ALA A 169 6.59 -9.14 -23.07
N ASP A 170 7.38 -9.15 -24.14
CA ASP A 170 7.15 -10.07 -25.26
C ASP A 170 7.19 -11.55 -24.84
N SER A 171 8.14 -11.91 -23.97
CA SER A 171 8.29 -13.28 -23.47
C SER A 171 8.97 -13.30 -22.09
N ILE A 172 8.38 -14.07 -21.18
CA ILE A 172 9.01 -14.49 -19.92
C ILE A 172 8.68 -15.98 -19.75
N GLU A 173 9.66 -16.80 -19.37
CA GLU A 173 9.42 -18.23 -19.17
C GLU A 173 8.42 -18.46 -18.02
N THR A 174 7.49 -19.39 -18.21
CA THR A 174 6.45 -19.69 -17.19
C THR A 174 7.05 -20.24 -15.89
N THR A 175 8.19 -20.92 -15.98
CA THR A 175 8.99 -21.41 -14.85
C THR A 175 9.58 -20.25 -14.03
N THR A 176 9.97 -19.15 -14.67
CA THR A 176 10.46 -17.93 -14.01
C THR A 176 9.41 -17.35 -13.08
N PHE A 177 8.12 -17.42 -13.41
CA PHE A 177 7.04 -16.93 -12.53
C PHE A 177 7.00 -17.65 -11.18
N GLN A 178 7.19 -18.96 -11.18
CA GLN A 178 7.26 -19.73 -9.94
C GLN A 178 8.55 -19.43 -9.17
N GLN A 179 9.67 -19.23 -9.88
CA GLN A 179 10.95 -18.85 -9.26
C GLN A 179 10.88 -17.48 -8.58
N ILE A 180 10.24 -16.49 -9.22
CA ILE A 180 9.96 -15.16 -8.63
C ILE A 180 9.17 -15.32 -7.34
N THR A 181 8.06 -16.06 -7.38
CA THR A 181 7.19 -16.29 -6.22
C THR A 181 7.96 -16.93 -5.07
N ASN A 182 8.74 -17.98 -5.35
CA ASN A 182 9.54 -18.67 -4.34
C ASN A 182 10.62 -17.77 -3.75
N THR A 183 11.32 -17.00 -4.58
CA THR A 183 12.41 -16.12 -4.16
C THR A 183 11.91 -15.01 -3.24
N LEU A 184 10.82 -14.35 -3.64
CA LEU A 184 10.20 -13.30 -2.83
C LEU A 184 9.68 -13.82 -1.51
N PHE A 185 9.03 -14.99 -1.53
CA PHE A 185 8.53 -15.63 -0.33
C PHE A 185 9.64 -16.05 0.64
N GLN A 186 10.75 -16.60 0.15
CA GLN A 186 11.85 -17.08 0.99
C GLN A 186 12.69 -15.95 1.58
N ASN A 187 12.87 -14.84 0.84
CA ASN A 187 13.81 -13.78 1.22
C ASN A 187 13.13 -12.54 1.82
N SER A 188 11.88 -12.27 1.43
CA SER A 188 11.18 -11.04 1.79
C SER A 188 9.83 -11.30 2.45
N GLU A 189 9.35 -12.55 2.41
CA GLU A 189 8.07 -13.03 2.93
C GLU A 189 6.81 -12.33 2.35
N ARG A 190 7.02 -11.32 1.51
CA ARG A 190 6.06 -10.53 0.73
C ARG A 190 6.13 -10.98 -0.73
N ILE A 191 4.98 -11.26 -1.35
CA ILE A 191 4.90 -11.55 -2.79
C ILE A 191 4.42 -10.27 -3.47
N SER A 192 5.30 -9.26 -3.50
CA SER A 192 5.02 -7.95 -4.07
C SER A 192 5.02 -7.96 -5.60
N VAL A 193 5.55 -9.01 -6.25
CA VAL A 193 5.51 -9.18 -7.70
C VAL A 193 4.73 -10.44 -8.05
N LYS A 194 3.59 -10.27 -8.71
CA LYS A 194 2.72 -11.35 -9.17
C LYS A 194 2.79 -11.42 -10.69
N ALA A 195 3.17 -12.58 -11.22
CA ALA A 195 3.29 -12.78 -12.66
C ALA A 195 2.10 -13.58 -13.22
N THR A 196 1.63 -13.21 -14.41
CA THR A 196 0.58 -13.94 -15.13
C THR A 196 1.09 -14.45 -16.47
N GLY A 197 1.10 -15.77 -16.64
CA GLY A 197 1.67 -16.39 -17.84
C GLY A 197 0.81 -16.36 -19.09
N TYR A 198 -0.46 -15.94 -19.00
CA TYR A 198 -1.30 -15.76 -20.18
C TYR A 198 -0.94 -14.49 -20.96
N ASP A 199 -0.48 -13.45 -20.27
CA ASP A 199 -0.25 -12.12 -20.84
C ASP A 199 1.22 -11.66 -20.76
N ASN A 200 2.12 -12.52 -20.27
CA ASN A 200 3.52 -12.18 -19.97
C ASN A 200 3.64 -10.87 -19.17
N GLN A 201 2.79 -10.75 -18.14
CA GLN A 201 2.73 -9.57 -17.28
C GLN A 201 3.35 -9.82 -15.92
N LEU A 202 4.11 -8.84 -15.44
CA LEU A 202 4.56 -8.73 -14.07
C LEU A 202 3.78 -7.58 -13.41
N ASN A 203 3.00 -7.90 -12.39
CA ASN A 203 2.28 -6.93 -11.57
C ASN A 203 3.08 -6.66 -10.31
N LEU A 204 3.69 -5.49 -10.22
CA LEU A 204 4.41 -5.02 -9.05
C LEU A 204 3.43 -4.23 -8.20
N VAL A 205 3.24 -4.67 -6.97
CA VAL A 205 2.34 -4.06 -5.99
C VAL A 205 3.15 -3.76 -4.75
N ARG A 206 3.56 -2.50 -4.61
CA ARG A 206 4.44 -2.02 -3.53
C ARG A 206 5.72 -2.84 -3.41
N ALA A 207 6.36 -3.07 -4.55
CA ALA A 207 7.66 -3.74 -4.60
C ALA A 207 8.77 -2.79 -4.16
N THR A 208 9.68 -3.27 -3.32
CA THR A 208 10.84 -2.54 -2.84
C THR A 208 12.05 -2.73 -3.75
N ASN A 209 13.06 -1.87 -3.60
CA ASN A 209 14.34 -2.01 -4.30
C ASN A 209 15.00 -3.38 -4.09
N SER A 210 14.94 -3.91 -2.86
CA SER A 210 15.51 -5.21 -2.50
C SER A 210 14.82 -6.34 -3.26
N GLU A 211 13.49 -6.36 -3.26
CA GLU A 211 12.70 -7.37 -3.97
C GLU A 211 12.94 -7.32 -5.48
N ILE A 212 12.99 -6.12 -6.08
CA ILE A 212 13.31 -5.93 -7.50
C ILE A 212 14.71 -6.45 -7.82
N SER A 213 15.70 -6.16 -6.96
CA SER A 213 17.09 -6.62 -7.15
C SER A 213 17.23 -8.14 -7.03
N GLN A 214 16.41 -8.78 -6.21
CA GLN A 214 16.42 -10.24 -6.04
C GLN A 214 15.84 -10.98 -7.25
N ILE A 215 14.81 -10.41 -7.90
CA ILE A 215 14.11 -11.07 -9.02
C ILE A 215 14.70 -10.72 -10.38
N ASP A 216 15.40 -9.59 -10.50
CA ASP A 216 15.99 -9.13 -11.77
C ASP A 216 16.86 -10.20 -12.46
N PRO A 217 17.76 -10.92 -11.76
CA PRO A 217 18.56 -11.98 -12.39
C PRO A 217 17.73 -13.20 -12.86
N LEU A 218 16.55 -13.42 -12.28
CA LEU A 218 15.65 -14.52 -12.67
C LEU A 218 14.88 -14.18 -13.95
N ILE A 219 14.52 -12.90 -14.10
CA ILE A 219 13.81 -12.37 -15.27
C ILE A 219 14.78 -12.21 -16.44
N GLY A 220 15.98 -11.69 -16.16
CA GLY A 220 16.98 -11.39 -17.17
C GLY A 220 16.58 -10.22 -18.07
N ASP A 221 17.15 -10.20 -19.28
CA ASP A 221 16.83 -9.20 -20.28
C ASP A 221 15.40 -9.41 -20.82
N ILE A 222 14.63 -8.32 -20.88
CA ILE A 222 13.27 -8.30 -21.41
C ILE A 222 13.12 -7.20 -22.44
N ASN A 223 12.14 -7.35 -23.32
CA ASN A 223 11.62 -6.23 -24.09
C ASN A 223 10.24 -5.89 -23.52
N GLY A 224 10.21 -4.94 -22.59
CA GLY A 224 9.03 -4.64 -21.78
C GLY A 224 8.55 -3.20 -21.91
N ILE A 225 7.26 -2.99 -21.67
CA ILE A 225 6.66 -1.67 -21.47
C ILE A 225 5.90 -1.64 -20.14
N THR A 226 6.07 -0.55 -19.41
CA THR A 226 5.37 -0.33 -18.14
C THR A 226 4.02 0.34 -18.38
N SER A 227 3.07 0.13 -17.48
CA SER A 227 1.98 1.07 -17.26
C SER A 227 2.51 2.34 -16.57
N GLU A 228 1.62 3.27 -16.20
CA GLU A 228 2.00 4.36 -15.29
C GLU A 228 2.65 3.76 -14.03
N ILE A 229 3.77 4.34 -13.62
CA ILE A 229 4.51 3.88 -12.45
C ILE A 229 4.14 4.79 -11.29
N THR A 230 3.67 4.20 -10.20
CA THR A 230 3.50 4.89 -8.93
C THR A 230 4.71 4.61 -8.06
N LEU A 231 5.48 5.65 -7.76
CA LEU A 231 6.64 5.60 -6.87
C LEU A 231 6.28 6.31 -5.57
N ARG A 232 6.26 5.58 -4.45
CA ARG A 232 6.00 6.11 -3.11
C ARG A 232 7.29 6.10 -2.29
N ILE A 233 7.71 7.26 -1.81
CA ILE A 233 9.01 7.48 -1.18
C ILE A 233 8.81 8.01 0.23
N TYR A 234 9.46 7.37 1.20
CA TYR A 234 9.41 7.74 2.60
C TYR A 234 10.57 8.67 2.95
N ASN A 235 10.29 9.71 3.75
CA ASN A 235 11.29 10.71 4.16
C ASN A 235 12.02 11.37 2.97
N CYS A 236 11.26 11.79 1.95
CA CYS A 236 11.80 12.31 0.70
C CYS A 236 12.14 13.81 0.80
N SER A 237 13.37 14.20 0.42
CA SER A 237 13.79 15.60 0.36
C SER A 237 13.54 16.22 -1.03
N ASP A 238 13.56 17.55 -1.13
CA ASP A 238 13.42 18.22 -2.42
C ASP A 238 14.59 17.92 -3.39
N SER A 239 15.79 17.62 -2.88
CA SER A 239 16.91 17.15 -3.70
C SER A 239 16.64 15.78 -4.32
N ASP A 240 16.03 14.87 -3.56
CA ASP A 240 15.64 13.54 -4.06
C ASP A 240 14.59 13.68 -5.16
N ILE A 241 13.62 14.58 -4.96
CA ILE A 241 12.60 14.86 -5.96
C ILE A 241 13.24 15.32 -7.28
N ASN A 242 14.19 16.24 -7.21
CA ASN A 242 14.86 16.74 -8.41
C ASN A 242 15.72 15.66 -9.09
N ALA A 243 16.40 14.79 -8.32
CA ALA A 243 17.17 13.68 -8.87
C ALA A 243 16.27 12.72 -9.67
N ILE A 244 15.08 12.40 -9.16
CA ILE A 244 14.12 11.53 -9.83
C ILE A 244 13.55 12.20 -11.08
N LYS A 245 13.17 13.49 -11.02
CA LYS A 245 12.66 14.23 -12.18
C LYS A 245 13.68 14.37 -13.32
N ASN A 246 14.97 14.34 -13.01
CA ASN A 246 16.03 14.37 -14.02
C ASN A 246 16.18 13.04 -14.77
N THR A 247 15.69 11.94 -14.19
CA THR A 247 15.86 10.59 -14.73
C THR A 247 14.55 10.01 -15.28
N TYR A 248 13.41 10.44 -14.74
CA TYR A 248 12.08 9.93 -15.06
C TYR A 248 11.17 11.04 -15.56
N ASP A 249 10.29 10.69 -16.50
CA ASP A 249 9.21 11.56 -16.96
C ASP A 249 8.05 11.56 -15.94
N VAL A 250 8.19 12.41 -14.92
CA VAL A 250 7.24 12.55 -13.81
C VAL A 250 6.05 13.42 -14.23
N SER A 251 4.84 12.85 -14.22
CA SER A 251 3.59 13.51 -14.59
C SER A 251 2.87 14.16 -13.41
N ASN A 252 3.02 13.63 -12.19
CA ASN A 252 2.38 14.16 -10.99
C ASN A 252 3.23 13.90 -9.73
N ILE A 253 3.15 14.81 -8.76
CA ILE A 253 3.80 14.70 -7.45
C ILE A 253 2.79 15.09 -6.37
N GLN A 254 2.56 14.20 -5.41
CA GLN A 254 1.73 14.43 -4.24
C GLN A 254 2.59 14.31 -2.97
N LYS A 255 2.45 15.28 -2.07
CA LYS A 255 3.08 15.27 -0.74
C LYS A 255 2.00 15.09 0.33
N PHE A 256 2.34 14.38 1.41
CA PHE A 256 1.46 14.08 2.54
C PHE A 256 1.97 14.67 3.85
#